data_AF-D7LV25-F1
#
_entry.id   AF-D7LV25-F1
#
_cell.length_a   1.000
_cell.length_b   1.000
_cell.length_c   1.000
_cell.angle_alpha   90.00
_cell.angle_beta   90.00
_cell.angle_gamma   90.00
#
_symmetry.space_group_name_H-M   'P 1'
#
loop_
_entity.id
_entity.type
_entity.pdbx_description
1 polymer ?
#
loop_
_entity_poly.entity_id
_entity_poly.type
_entity_poly.pdbx_seq_one_letter_code
_entity_poly.pdbx_strand_id
1 'polypeptide(L)'
;MAFTNKSHFIMLFIISSTLILFVSALDFSNAPAEAPGSDDDGLLPLAEKHVVIRNKVKNREILNVHCKSSEDDFGIIHLPWNGTWGFRFHVNIWKNTKFRCHFTWHKGGSHYFYIFKVSRDDSAFGQIPVCKECIWEVGKDDENPICRIPREKENNSYCFKWEDGP
;
A
#
# COMPACT_ATOMS: atom_id res chain seq x y z
N MET A 1 53.11 -29.18 32.65
CA MET A 1 52.56 -28.11 31.79
C MET A 1 51.95 -28.73 30.54
N ALA A 2 51.05 -28.00 29.87
CA ALA A 2 50.41 -28.27 28.58
C ALA A 2 49.13 -29.13 28.59
N PHE A 3 48.01 -28.52 29.01
CA PHE A 3 46.65 -28.91 28.63
C PHE A 3 45.95 -27.71 27.97
N THR A 4 46.52 -27.18 26.88
CA THR A 4 45.97 -25.97 26.25
C THR A 4 46.15 -25.95 24.74
N ASN A 5 45.86 -27.06 24.04
CA ASN A 5 45.96 -27.09 22.57
C ASN A 5 44.79 -27.79 21.85
N LYS A 6 43.80 -28.39 22.53
CA LYS A 6 42.71 -29.09 21.84
C LYS A 6 41.45 -28.23 21.67
N SER A 7 41.09 -27.45 22.71
CA SER A 7 39.92 -26.56 22.68
C SER A 7 40.11 -25.35 21.74
N HIS A 8 41.31 -24.77 21.72
CA HIS A 8 41.61 -23.61 20.87
C HIS A 8 41.56 -23.93 19.38
N PHE A 9 41.99 -25.13 18.99
CA PHE A 9 41.88 -25.61 17.60
C PHE A 9 40.42 -25.85 17.20
N ILE A 10 39.59 -26.40 18.10
CA ILE A 10 38.15 -26.60 17.84
C ILE A 10 37.46 -25.24 17.66
N MET A 11 37.77 -24.26 18.50
CA MET A 11 37.21 -22.90 18.38
C MET A 11 37.65 -22.21 17.07
N LEU A 12 38.92 -22.35 16.66
CA LEU A 12 39.38 -21.84 15.36
C LEU A 12 38.66 -22.51 14.18
N PHE A 13 38.39 -23.81 14.25
CA PHE A 13 37.65 -24.52 13.21
C PHE A 13 36.20 -24.04 13.09
N ILE A 14 35.54 -23.75 14.22
CA ILE A 14 34.16 -23.23 14.23
C ILE A 14 34.10 -21.81 13.68
N ILE A 15 35.02 -20.93 14.08
CA ILE A 15 35.07 -19.53 13.59
C ILE A 15 35.43 -19.48 12.09
N SER A 16 36.35 -20.34 11.63
CA SER A 16 36.67 -20.48 10.21
C SER A 16 35.46 -20.95 9.39
N SER A 17 34.74 -21.96 9.89
CA SER A 17 33.57 -22.52 9.20
C SER A 17 32.43 -21.51 9.06
N THR A 18 32.21 -20.65 10.07
CA THR A 18 31.18 -19.58 9.98
C THR A 18 31.60 -18.45 9.04
N LEU A 19 32.88 -18.09 8.99
CA LEU A 19 33.38 -17.11 8.01
C LEU A 19 33.23 -17.61 6.56
N ILE A 20 33.49 -18.89 6.30
CA ILE A 20 33.34 -19.48 4.95
C ILE A 20 31.88 -19.47 4.49
N LEU A 21 30.92 -19.73 5.40
CA LEU A 21 29.49 -19.62 5.11
C LEU A 21 29.08 -18.17 4.82
N PHE A 22 29.66 -17.19 5.52
CA PHE A 22 29.40 -15.77 5.29
C PHE A 22 29.97 -15.27 3.96
N VAL A 23 31.17 -15.72 3.57
CA VAL A 23 31.78 -15.38 2.27
C VAL A 23 30.97 -15.96 1.11
N SER A 24 30.50 -17.20 1.24
CA SER A 24 29.62 -17.84 0.24
C SER A 24 28.27 -17.12 0.06
N ALA A 25 27.79 -16.42 1.09
CA ALA A 25 26.56 -15.63 1.03
C ALA A 25 26.78 -14.23 0.40
N LEU A 26 28.01 -13.72 0.38
CA LEU A 26 28.34 -12.39 -0.15
C LEU A 26 28.56 -12.37 -1.67
N ASP A 27 28.74 -13.52 -2.31
CA ASP A 27 28.94 -13.63 -3.78
C ASP A 27 27.64 -13.55 -4.61
N PHE A 28 26.53 -13.09 -4.03
CA PHE A 28 25.24 -12.95 -4.74
C PHE A 28 25.06 -11.64 -5.52
N SER A 29 26.14 -10.95 -5.86
CA SER A 29 26.05 -9.70 -6.64
C SER A 29 26.85 -9.83 -7.90
N ASN A 30 26.18 -10.17 -9.01
CA ASN A 30 26.36 -9.62 -10.37
C ASN A 30 25.61 -10.47 -11.39
N ALA A 31 24.28 -10.48 -11.31
CA ALA A 31 23.43 -10.84 -12.44
C ALA A 31 22.99 -9.55 -13.16
N PRO A 32 22.99 -9.49 -14.51
CA PRO A 32 22.49 -8.32 -15.24
C PRO A 32 21.02 -8.11 -14.92
N ALA A 33 20.61 -6.84 -14.79
CA ALA A 33 19.21 -6.47 -14.58
C ALA A 33 18.37 -6.81 -15.82
N GLU A 34 17.81 -8.00 -15.87
CA GLU A 34 16.61 -8.29 -16.65
C GLU A 34 15.41 -7.84 -15.82
N ALA A 35 14.66 -6.86 -16.33
CA ALA A 35 13.44 -6.39 -15.69
C ALA A 35 12.40 -7.53 -15.69
N PRO A 36 11.93 -8.02 -14.54
CA PRO A 36 10.83 -8.96 -14.51
C PRO A 36 9.53 -8.17 -14.65
N GLY A 37 8.79 -8.40 -15.73
CA GLY A 37 7.36 -8.10 -15.76
C GLY A 37 6.69 -8.87 -14.63
N SER A 38 6.32 -8.17 -13.55
CA SER A 38 5.86 -8.79 -12.31
C SER A 38 4.35 -9.08 -12.36
N ASP A 39 3.99 -10.18 -13.03
CA ASP A 39 2.78 -10.95 -12.73
C ASP A 39 3.18 -12.17 -11.90
N ASP A 40 3.60 -11.94 -10.66
CA ASP A 40 3.67 -12.99 -9.63
C ASP A 40 2.98 -12.46 -8.37
N ASP A 41 1.65 -12.57 -8.41
CA ASP A 41 0.72 -12.18 -7.35
C ASP A 41 0.63 -13.38 -6.38
N GLY A 42 1.61 -13.52 -5.50
CA GLY A 42 1.65 -14.65 -4.57
C GLY A 42 2.70 -14.52 -3.48
N LEU A 43 2.25 -14.24 -2.26
CA LEU A 43 2.96 -14.63 -1.03
C LEU A 43 4.19 -13.79 -0.61
N LEU A 44 4.21 -12.47 -0.80
CA LEU A 44 5.13 -11.60 -0.03
C LEU A 44 4.37 -10.62 0.88
N PRO A 45 4.78 -10.43 2.14
CA PRO A 45 4.06 -9.65 3.15
C PRO A 45 4.13 -8.12 2.94
N LEU A 46 4.42 -7.67 1.72
CA LEU A 46 4.69 -6.30 1.34
C LEU A 46 4.04 -5.96 -0.01
N ALA A 47 2.80 -6.38 -0.25
CA ALA A 47 2.14 -6.07 -1.52
C ALA A 47 2.16 -4.55 -1.76
N GLU A 48 2.80 -4.12 -2.86
CA GLU A 48 2.84 -2.72 -3.26
C GLU A 48 1.44 -2.29 -3.72
N LYS A 49 0.98 -1.15 -3.22
CA LYS A 49 -0.31 -0.57 -3.53
C LYS A 49 -0.14 0.86 -4.02
N HIS A 50 -0.98 1.24 -4.98
CA HIS A 50 -1.09 2.60 -5.48
C HIS A 50 -2.52 3.09 -5.31
N VAL A 51 -2.74 4.06 -4.43
CA VAL A 51 -4.05 4.71 -4.28
C VAL A 51 -4.08 5.94 -5.16
N VAL A 52 -5.14 6.07 -5.95
CA VAL A 52 -5.38 7.22 -6.84
C VAL A 52 -6.73 7.80 -6.52
N ILE A 53 -6.79 9.08 -6.18
CA ILE A 53 -8.01 9.82 -5.86
C ILE A 53 -8.25 10.86 -6.95
N ARG A 54 -9.44 10.85 -7.53
CA ARG A 54 -9.88 11.78 -8.55
C ARG A 54 -11.06 12.60 -8.05
N ASN A 55 -10.93 13.92 -8.15
CA ASN A 55 -12.00 14.83 -7.78
C ASN A 55 -13.12 14.81 -8.84
N LYS A 56 -14.31 14.37 -8.45
CA LYS A 56 -15.52 14.33 -9.27
C LYS A 56 -16.73 15.00 -8.61
N VAL A 57 -16.49 15.88 -7.63
CA VAL A 57 -17.57 16.58 -6.93
C VAL A 57 -18.47 17.32 -7.93
N LYS A 58 -19.79 17.16 -7.78
CA LYS A 58 -20.79 17.66 -8.74
C LYS A 58 -20.70 19.18 -8.98
N ASN A 59 -20.41 19.95 -7.94
CA ASN A 59 -20.32 21.41 -8.01
C ASN A 59 -18.99 21.94 -8.58
N ARG A 60 -18.09 21.04 -9.01
CA ARG A 60 -16.80 21.37 -9.63
C ARG A 60 -15.86 22.20 -8.77
N GLU A 61 -16.01 22.10 -7.46
CA GLU A 61 -15.15 22.76 -6.49
C GLU A 61 -13.81 22.05 -6.31
N ILE A 62 -12.87 22.75 -5.68
CA ILE A 62 -11.61 22.16 -5.20
C ILE A 62 -11.94 21.21 -4.05
N LEU A 63 -11.47 19.97 -4.16
CA LEU A 63 -11.55 18.95 -3.12
C LEU A 63 -10.28 19.00 -2.27
N ASN A 64 -10.43 19.32 -0.99
CA ASN A 64 -9.35 19.18 -0.03
C ASN A 64 -9.33 17.74 0.47
N VAL A 65 -8.16 17.12 0.41
CA VAL A 65 -7.95 15.72 0.81
C VAL A 65 -6.83 15.69 1.85
N HIS A 66 -7.09 15.11 3.01
CA HIS A 66 -6.08 14.83 4.01
C HIS A 66 -6.10 13.35 4.35
N CYS A 67 -5.09 12.61 3.90
CA CYS A 67 -5.00 11.17 4.11
C CYS A 67 -3.88 10.83 5.10
N LYS A 68 -4.17 9.89 6.01
CA LYS A 68 -3.19 9.38 6.97
C LYS A 68 -3.38 7.88 7.25
N SER A 69 -2.28 7.20 7.56
CA SER A 69 -2.24 5.86 8.15
C SER A 69 -1.82 5.94 9.62
N SER A 70 -1.37 4.83 10.21
CA SER A 70 -0.70 4.83 11.51
C SER A 70 0.70 5.42 11.47
N GLU A 71 1.37 5.37 10.32
CA GLU A 71 2.80 5.70 10.16
C GLU A 71 3.01 6.91 9.25
N ASP A 72 2.10 7.15 8.31
CA ASP A 72 2.22 8.19 7.28
C ASP A 72 1.11 9.24 7.42
N ASP A 73 1.48 10.50 7.23
CA ASP A 73 0.56 11.61 7.04
C ASP A 73 1.00 12.40 5.81
N PHE A 74 0.13 12.50 4.81
CA PHE A 74 0.43 13.20 3.55
C PHE A 74 0.12 14.70 3.60
N GLY A 75 -0.39 15.20 4.71
CA GLY A 75 -0.88 16.57 4.84
C GLY A 75 -2.13 16.83 3.99
N ILE A 76 -2.43 18.11 3.79
CA ILE A 76 -3.58 18.57 3.02
C ILE A 76 -3.18 18.74 1.56
N ILE A 77 -3.92 18.09 0.67
CA ILE A 77 -3.79 18.21 -0.78
C ILE A 77 -5.04 18.90 -1.34
N HIS A 78 -4.83 19.90 -2.19
CA HIS A 78 -5.91 20.63 -2.87
C HIS A 78 -6.05 20.10 -4.30
N LEU A 79 -7.10 19.32 -4.57
CA LEU A 79 -7.36 18.77 -5.89
C LEU A 79 -8.37 19.64 -6.66
N PRO A 80 -7.98 20.30 -7.75
CA PRO A 80 -8.95 20.97 -8.63
C PRO A 80 -9.93 19.95 -9.21
N TRP A 81 -11.09 20.40 -9.68
CA TRP A 81 -12.05 19.50 -10.30
C TRP A 81 -11.43 18.74 -11.46
N ASN A 82 -11.73 17.44 -11.54
CA ASN A 82 -11.13 16.48 -12.47
C ASN A 82 -9.62 16.25 -12.30
N GLY A 83 -8.98 16.90 -11.33
CA GLY A 83 -7.62 16.63 -10.89
C GLY A 83 -7.51 15.29 -10.19
N THR A 84 -6.28 14.79 -10.13
CA THR A 84 -5.94 13.49 -9.56
C THR A 84 -4.71 13.64 -8.68
N TRP A 85 -4.70 12.91 -7.57
CA TRP A 85 -3.54 12.76 -6.70
C TRP A 85 -3.48 11.30 -6.22
N GLY A 86 -2.28 10.81 -5.98
CA GLY A 86 -2.10 9.43 -5.52
C GLY A 86 -0.79 9.25 -4.77
N PHE A 87 -0.71 8.13 -4.07
CA PHE A 87 0.45 7.74 -3.28
C PHE A 87 0.64 6.23 -3.31
N ARG A 88 1.89 5.81 -3.17
CA ARG A 88 2.28 4.39 -3.13
C ARG A 88 2.76 4.01 -1.75
N PHE A 89 2.49 2.77 -1.36
CA PHE A 89 2.91 2.21 -0.09
C PHE A 89 2.98 0.68 -0.20
N HIS A 90 3.57 0.05 0.80
CA HIS A 90 3.55 -1.40 0.95
C HIS A 90 2.63 -1.76 2.11
N VAL A 91 1.82 -2.82 1.94
CA VAL A 91 1.06 -3.38 3.05
C VAL A 91 2.03 -3.89 4.12
N ASN A 92 1.71 -3.67 5.39
CA ASN A 92 2.57 -4.10 6.48
C ASN A 92 2.48 -5.61 6.70
N ILE A 93 3.48 -6.16 7.39
CA ILE A 93 3.62 -7.60 7.63
C ILE A 93 2.41 -8.17 8.39
N TRP A 94 1.78 -7.38 9.26
CA TRP A 94 0.58 -7.78 10.00
C TRP A 94 -0.73 -7.62 9.23
N LYS A 95 -0.69 -7.23 7.96
CA LYS A 95 -1.86 -7.10 7.07
C LYS A 95 -2.99 -6.27 7.67
N ASN A 96 -2.64 -5.20 8.39
CA ASN A 96 -3.62 -4.31 9.05
C ASN A 96 -3.56 -2.86 8.53
N THR A 97 -2.78 -2.61 7.46
CA THR A 97 -2.64 -1.31 6.83
C THR A 97 -4.01 -0.72 6.45
N LYS A 98 -4.20 0.54 6.84
CA LYS A 98 -5.39 1.31 6.51
C LYS A 98 -5.01 2.78 6.36
N PHE A 99 -5.61 3.44 5.36
CA PHE A 99 -5.48 4.87 5.14
C PHE A 99 -6.85 5.51 5.29
N ARG A 100 -7.01 6.40 6.27
CA ARG A 100 -8.22 7.20 6.46
C ARG A 100 -7.99 8.57 5.84
N CYS A 101 -8.90 8.99 4.98
CA CYS A 101 -8.89 10.29 4.35
C CYS A 101 -10.05 11.13 4.85
N HIS A 102 -9.78 12.42 5.04
CA HIS A 102 -10.74 13.48 5.29
C HIS A 102 -10.92 14.28 4.01
N PHE A 103 -12.17 14.45 3.59
CA PHE A 103 -12.59 15.12 2.38
C PHE A 103 -13.44 16.33 2.75
N THR A 104 -13.08 17.50 2.23
CA THR A 104 -13.90 18.71 2.36
C THR A 104 -13.90 19.49 1.05
N TRP A 105 -15.02 20.14 0.75
CA TRP A 105 -15.11 21.08 -0.36
C TRP A 105 -16.20 22.10 -0.09
N HIS A 106 -16.19 23.21 -0.83
CA HIS A 106 -17.19 24.27 -0.64
C HIS A 106 -18.61 23.72 -0.87
N LYS A 107 -19.53 23.98 0.07
CA LYS A 107 -20.92 23.46 0.11
C LYS A 107 -21.03 21.93 0.10
N GLY A 108 -19.93 21.23 0.38
CA GLY A 108 -19.85 19.77 0.36
C GLY A 108 -19.91 19.08 1.71
N GLY A 109 -19.72 19.85 2.79
CA GLY A 109 -19.56 19.29 4.13
C GLY A 109 -18.15 18.75 4.37
N SER A 110 -18.06 17.89 5.37
CA SER A 110 -16.82 17.31 5.89
C SER A 110 -17.02 15.83 6.09
N HIS A 111 -16.28 15.02 5.35
CA HIS A 111 -16.50 13.59 5.28
C HIS A 111 -15.23 12.77 5.45
N TYR A 112 -15.36 11.60 6.07
CA TYR A 112 -14.28 10.66 6.25
C TYR A 112 -14.54 9.37 5.49
N PHE A 113 -13.47 8.76 5.00
CA PHE A 113 -13.53 7.44 4.40
C PHE A 113 -12.18 6.75 4.52
N TYR A 114 -12.18 5.43 4.65
CA TYR A 114 -10.95 4.69 4.49
C TYR A 114 -10.71 4.38 3.02
N ILE A 115 -9.85 5.18 2.39
CA ILE A 115 -9.51 5.02 0.97
C ILE A 115 -8.79 3.70 0.69
N PHE A 116 -8.17 3.13 1.71
CA PHE A 116 -7.61 1.78 1.67
C PHE A 116 -7.79 1.07 3.01
N LYS A 117 -8.23 -0.19 2.94
CA LYS A 117 -8.19 -1.16 4.06
C LYS A 117 -7.78 -2.51 3.50
N VAL A 118 -6.78 -3.16 4.09
CA VAL A 118 -6.38 -4.53 3.67
C VAL A 118 -7.58 -5.48 3.62
N SER A 119 -8.46 -5.43 4.62
CA SER A 119 -9.64 -6.31 4.68
C SER A 119 -10.62 -6.15 3.51
N ARG A 120 -10.65 -5.00 2.83
CA ARG A 120 -11.52 -4.71 1.68
C ARG A 120 -10.76 -4.81 0.35
N ASP A 121 -9.57 -4.24 0.29
CA ASP A 121 -8.87 -3.92 -0.96
C ASP A 121 -7.71 -4.89 -1.27
N ASP A 122 -7.32 -5.71 -0.30
CA ASP A 122 -6.21 -6.65 -0.39
C ASP A 122 -6.56 -8.02 0.22
N SER A 123 -7.78 -8.48 -0.06
CA SER A 123 -8.28 -9.79 0.37
C SER A 123 -8.75 -10.61 -0.83
N ALA A 124 -8.07 -11.73 -1.11
CA ALA A 124 -8.43 -12.64 -2.21
C ALA A 124 -9.83 -13.28 -2.05
N PHE A 125 -10.36 -13.30 -0.82
CA PHE A 125 -11.69 -13.83 -0.51
C PHE A 125 -12.74 -12.73 -0.27
N GLY A 126 -12.40 -11.47 -0.56
CA GLY A 126 -13.31 -10.34 -0.43
C GLY A 126 -14.39 -10.33 -1.51
N GLN A 127 -15.53 -9.71 -1.22
CA GLN A 127 -16.59 -9.43 -2.21
C GLN A 127 -16.11 -8.48 -3.33
N ILE A 128 -15.03 -7.75 -3.05
CA ILE A 128 -14.45 -6.72 -3.88
C ILE A 128 -13.07 -7.22 -4.31
N PRO A 129 -12.72 -7.24 -5.61
CA PRO A 129 -11.43 -7.72 -6.08
C PRO A 129 -10.26 -6.96 -5.46
N VAL A 130 -9.12 -7.65 -5.33
CA VAL A 130 -7.85 -7.02 -4.93
C VAL A 130 -7.49 -5.93 -5.92
N CYS A 131 -7.05 -4.77 -5.41
CA CYS A 131 -6.49 -3.72 -6.26
C CYS A 131 -4.99 -3.56 -5.99
N LYS A 132 -4.17 -3.64 -7.05
CA LYS A 132 -2.78 -3.16 -7.05
C LYS A 132 -2.76 -1.64 -7.22
N GLU A 133 -3.61 -1.14 -8.11
CA GLU A 133 -3.93 0.28 -8.23
C GLU A 133 -5.41 0.50 -7.93
N CYS A 134 -5.68 1.20 -6.84
CA CYS A 134 -7.00 1.47 -6.33
C CYS A 134 -7.42 2.88 -6.75
N ILE A 135 -8.16 2.98 -7.86
CA ILE A 135 -8.64 4.25 -8.42
C ILE A 135 -9.99 4.61 -7.81
N TRP A 136 -10.08 5.80 -7.23
CA TRP A 136 -11.26 6.30 -6.54
C TRP A 136 -11.76 7.60 -7.18
N GLU A 137 -13.06 7.68 -7.47
CA GLU A 137 -13.75 8.92 -7.80
C GLU A 137 -14.57 9.39 -6.62
N VAL A 138 -14.48 10.70 -6.32
CA VAL A 138 -15.06 11.29 -5.12
C VAL A 138 -16.13 12.33 -5.47
N GLY A 139 -17.32 12.19 -4.86
CA GLY A 139 -18.41 13.16 -4.88
C GLY A 139 -19.29 13.15 -6.12
N LYS A 140 -19.32 12.04 -6.89
CA LYS A 140 -20.11 11.93 -8.13
C LYS A 140 -21.60 11.68 -7.88
N ASP A 141 -21.93 11.01 -6.80
CA ASP A 141 -23.29 10.63 -6.40
C ASP A 141 -23.59 11.12 -4.97
N ASP A 142 -24.85 11.31 -4.61
CA ASP A 142 -25.21 11.79 -3.26
C ASP A 142 -25.42 10.64 -2.27
N GLU A 143 -25.88 9.48 -2.75
CA GLU A 143 -26.12 8.31 -1.90
C GLU A 143 -24.83 7.51 -1.68
N ASN A 144 -24.06 7.29 -2.74
CA ASN A 144 -22.78 6.56 -2.71
C ASN A 144 -21.65 7.41 -3.30
N PRO A 145 -21.20 8.44 -2.58
CA PRO A 145 -20.33 9.49 -3.11
C PRO A 145 -18.91 9.04 -3.45
N ILE A 146 -18.42 7.93 -2.91
CA ILE A 146 -17.06 7.45 -3.15
C ILE A 146 -17.07 6.11 -3.87
N CYS A 147 -16.51 6.07 -5.07
CA CYS A 147 -16.56 4.92 -5.95
C CYS A 147 -15.16 4.45 -6.35
N ARG A 148 -14.89 3.15 -6.18
CA ARG A 148 -13.71 2.49 -6.72
C ARG A 148 -13.97 2.08 -8.15
N ILE A 149 -13.17 2.61 -9.08
CA ILE A 149 -13.32 2.38 -10.51
C ILE A 149 -12.45 1.18 -10.90
N PRO A 150 -13.01 0.13 -11.51
CA PRO A 150 -12.22 -0.96 -12.06
C PRO A 150 -11.44 -0.49 -13.29
N ARG A 151 -10.28 -1.13 -13.55
CA ARG A 151 -9.49 -0.85 -14.76
C ARG A 151 -10.22 -1.31 -16.03
N GLU A 152 -10.86 -2.47 -15.94
CA GLU A 152 -11.68 -3.02 -17.01
C GLU A 152 -13.04 -2.32 -17.04
N LYS A 153 -13.38 -1.71 -18.18
CA LYS A 153 -14.58 -0.89 -18.35
C LYS A 153 -15.90 -1.67 -18.26
N GLU A 154 -15.84 -2.99 -18.42
CA GLU A 154 -17.01 -3.88 -18.36
C GLU A 154 -17.46 -4.15 -16.92
N ASN A 155 -16.59 -3.90 -15.95
CA ASN A 155 -16.90 -4.11 -14.54
C ASN A 155 -17.61 -2.89 -13.95
N ASN A 156 -18.60 -3.16 -13.10
CA ASN A 156 -19.29 -2.11 -12.35
C ASN A 156 -18.36 -1.45 -11.33
N SER A 157 -18.55 -0.16 -11.09
CA SER A 157 -17.86 0.55 -10.01
C SER A 157 -18.38 0.11 -8.64
N TYR A 158 -17.48 0.03 -7.66
CA TYR A 158 -17.83 -0.30 -6.28
C TYR A 158 -18.00 1.00 -5.49
N CYS A 159 -19.24 1.40 -5.19
CA CYS A 159 -19.53 2.67 -4.54
C CYS A 159 -19.94 2.48 -3.08
N PHE A 160 -19.58 3.44 -2.24
CA PHE A 160 -19.77 3.37 -0.80
C PHE A 160 -20.30 4.70 -0.25
N LYS A 161 -20.93 4.60 0.92
CA LYS A 161 -21.27 5.73 1.78
C LYS A 161 -20.01 6.23 2.50
N TRP A 162 -20.09 7.46 3.00
CA TRP A 162 -19.08 7.99 3.90
C TRP A 162 -19.00 7.17 5.21
N GLU A 163 -17.82 7.18 5.81
CA GLU A 163 -17.52 6.56 7.11
C GLU A 163 -17.24 7.65 8.14
N ASP A 164 -18.20 8.57 8.29
CA ASP A 164 -18.07 9.75 9.15
C ASP A 164 -17.95 9.37 10.63
N GLY A 165 -18.44 8.18 11.01
CA GLY A 165 -18.53 7.75 12.41
C GLY A 165 -19.56 8.58 13.19
N PRO A 166 -19.89 8.21 14.43
CA PRO A 166 -20.34 9.17 15.42
C PRO A 166 -19.23 10.17 15.80
#